data_AF-A0A2V6Q2P1-F1
#
_entry.id   AF-A0A2V6Q2P1-F1
#
_cell.length_a   1.000
_cell.length_b   1.000
_cell.length_c   1.000
_cell.angle_alpha   90.00
_cell.angle_beta   90.00
_cell.angle_gamma   90.00
#
_symmetry.space_group_name_H-M   'P 1'
#
loop_
_entity.id
_entity.type
_entity.pdbx_description
1 polymer ?
#
loop_
_entity_poly.entity_id
_entity_poly.type
_entity_poly.pdbx_seq_one_letter_code
_entity_poly.pdbx_strand_id
1 'polypeptide(L)'
;MTVLWGIVAALGALTFVVGLASGDPRHVWSIYLVNLVFWSGLAATGPAIAAMMQLTEARWSPSVRRIALTTAGFLPASLVLLVVLFFGREVLYAWVRTPIAVKAPWLNTPFFWARTLVLALVLAGTSFAFVAALLREPVPLSDEGG
;
A
#
# COMPACT_ATOMS: atom_id res chain seq x y z
N MET A 1 9.55 -13.43 -17.61
CA MET A 1 8.38 -12.80 -16.92
C MET A 1 8.67 -11.42 -16.35
N THR A 2 9.84 -11.14 -15.75
CA THR A 2 10.17 -9.80 -15.19
C THR A 2 10.15 -8.67 -16.22
N VAL A 3 10.64 -8.92 -17.44
CA VAL A 3 10.66 -7.92 -18.54
C VAL A 3 9.26 -7.47 -18.92
N LEU A 4 8.29 -8.39 -19.02
CA LEU A 4 6.90 -8.07 -19.35
C LEU A 4 6.29 -7.14 -18.30
N TRP A 5 6.45 -7.46 -17.01
CA TRP A 5 5.95 -6.62 -15.92
C TRP A 5 6.60 -5.24 -15.90
N GLY A 6 7.89 -5.17 -16.23
CA GLY A 6 8.60 -3.90 -16.41
C GLY A 6 8.01 -3.06 -17.53
N ILE A 7 7.69 -3.67 -18.68
CA ILE A 7 7.04 -2.97 -19.81
C ILE A 7 5.67 -2.44 -19.41
N VAL A 8 4.84 -3.25 -18.74
CA VAL A 8 3.51 -2.82 -18.29
C VAL A 8 3.60 -1.67 -17.28
N ALA A 9 4.54 -1.74 -16.33
CA ALA A 9 4.78 -0.66 -15.38
C ALA A 9 5.27 0.63 -16.08
N ALA A 10 6.17 0.50 -17.06
CA ALA A 10 6.67 1.63 -17.83
C ALA A 10 5.56 2.28 -18.67
N LEU A 11 4.68 1.47 -19.28
CA LEU A 11 3.51 1.97 -20.00
C LEU A 11 2.56 2.72 -19.06
N GLY A 12 2.29 2.19 -17.86
CA GLY A 12 1.48 2.88 -16.85
C GLY A 12 2.09 4.21 -16.38
N ALA A 13 3.41 4.25 -16.20
CA ALA A 13 4.11 5.48 -15.88
C ALA A 13 4.06 6.49 -17.04
N LEU A 14 4.23 6.01 -18.28
CA LEU A 14 4.14 6.84 -19.48
C LEU A 14 2.73 7.42 -19.66
N THR A 15 1.68 6.62 -19.52
CA THR A 15 0.30 7.10 -19.64
C THR A 15 -0.05 8.10 -18.55
N PHE A 16 0.49 7.92 -17.33
CA PHE A 16 0.35 8.91 -16.26
C PHE A 16 1.03 10.24 -16.62
N VAL A 17 2.28 10.21 -17.09
CA VAL A 17 3.03 11.42 -17.47
C VAL A 17 2.38 12.15 -18.65
N VAL A 18 1.97 11.41 -19.68
CA VAL A 18 1.24 11.96 -20.84
C VAL A 18 -0.11 12.51 -20.41
N GLY A 19 -0.81 11.81 -19.52
CA GLY A 19 -2.08 12.28 -18.94
C GLY A 19 -1.94 13.59 -18.18
N LEU A 20 -0.87 13.78 -17.42
CA LEU A 20 -0.64 15.06 -16.74
C LEU A 20 -0.47 16.24 -17.71
N ALA A 21 -0.04 15.98 -18.95
CA ALA A 21 0.11 16.98 -20.00
C ALA A 21 -1.18 17.22 -20.83
N SER A 22 -2.25 16.43 -20.63
CA SER A 22 -3.44 16.45 -21.49
C SER A 22 -4.50 17.51 -21.14
N GLY A 23 -4.26 18.34 -20.12
CA GLY A 23 -5.13 19.47 -19.75
C GLY A 23 -6.14 19.21 -18.62
N ASP A 24 -6.26 17.97 -18.13
CA ASP A 24 -7.01 17.65 -16.89
C ASP A 24 -6.15 16.91 -15.85
N PRO A 25 -5.24 17.62 -15.16
CA PRO A 25 -4.42 17.01 -14.12
C PRO A 25 -5.25 16.46 -12.95
N ARG A 26 -6.44 17.01 -12.70
CA ARG A 26 -7.27 16.62 -11.56
C ARG A 26 -7.82 15.21 -11.72
N HIS A 27 -8.32 14.89 -12.91
CA HIS A 27 -8.77 13.54 -13.22
C HIS A 27 -7.64 12.52 -13.08
N VAL A 28 -6.45 12.82 -13.63
CA VAL A 28 -5.28 11.94 -13.62
C VAL A 28 -4.81 11.65 -12.19
N TRP A 29 -4.63 12.69 -11.38
CA TRP A 29 -4.25 12.53 -9.97
C TRP A 29 -5.31 11.79 -9.15
N SER A 30 -6.60 11.94 -9.49
CA SER A 30 -7.69 11.25 -8.79
C SER A 30 -7.67 9.76 -9.07
N ILE A 31 -7.49 9.35 -10.33
CA ILE A 31 -7.33 7.94 -10.71
C ILE A 31 -6.08 7.35 -10.05
N TYR A 32 -4.99 8.11 -10.02
CA TYR A 32 -3.76 7.72 -9.33
C TYR A 32 -4.01 7.45 -7.84
N LEU A 33 -4.69 8.37 -7.14
CA LEU A 33 -5.05 8.23 -5.73
C LEU A 33 -5.92 6.99 -5.49
N VAL A 34 -6.94 6.78 -6.30
CA VAL A 34 -7.85 5.61 -6.18
C VAL A 34 -7.07 4.31 -6.32
N ASN A 35 -6.21 4.20 -7.34
CA ASN A 35 -5.39 3.02 -7.56
C ASN A 35 -4.41 2.81 -6.41
N LEU A 36 -3.73 3.87 -5.96
CA LEU A 36 -2.83 3.80 -4.82
C LEU A 36 -3.55 3.23 -3.59
N VAL A 37 -4.69 3.80 -3.21
CA VAL A 37 -5.44 3.34 -2.03
C VAL A 37 -5.91 1.89 -2.19
N PHE A 38 -6.46 1.54 -3.36
CA PHE A 38 -6.95 0.20 -3.65
C PHE A 38 -5.84 -0.86 -3.50
N TRP A 39 -4.72 -0.69 -4.20
CA TRP A 39 -3.63 -1.67 -4.21
C TRP A 39 -2.88 -1.70 -2.88
N SER A 40 -2.73 -0.56 -2.19
CA SER A 40 -2.14 -0.51 -0.85
C SER A 40 -3.01 -1.22 0.19
N GLY A 41 -4.33 -1.02 0.11
CA GLY A 41 -5.29 -1.70 0.97
C GLY A 41 -5.25 -3.21 0.78
N LEU A 42 -5.22 -3.69 -0.47
CA LEU A 42 -5.04 -5.13 -0.76
C LEU A 42 -3.72 -5.67 -0.21
N ALA A 43 -2.62 -4.92 -0.35
CA ALA A 43 -1.31 -5.33 0.13
C ALA A 43 -1.24 -5.46 1.66
N ALA A 44 -1.93 -4.59 2.40
CA ALA A 44 -1.99 -4.65 3.86
C ALA A 44 -3.00 -5.70 4.38
N THR A 45 -4.03 -6.02 3.60
CA THR A 45 -5.09 -6.96 4.00
C THR A 45 -4.57 -8.39 4.14
N GLY A 46 -3.64 -8.84 3.29
CA GLY A 46 -3.14 -10.21 3.40
C GLY A 46 -2.39 -10.52 4.71
N PRO A 47 -1.41 -9.70 5.14
CA PRO A 47 -0.82 -9.82 6.48
C PRO A 47 -1.85 -9.79 7.60
N ALA A 48 -2.88 -8.93 7.50
CA ALA A 48 -3.96 -8.87 8.48
C ALA A 48 -4.79 -10.18 8.54
N ILE A 49 -5.12 -10.77 7.38
CA ILE A 49 -5.80 -12.08 7.31
C ILE A 49 -4.91 -13.18 7.92
N ALA A 50 -3.63 -13.21 7.56
CA ALA A 50 -2.70 -14.19 8.12
C ALA A 50 -2.52 -14.03 9.64
N ALA A 51 -2.51 -12.79 10.15
CA ALA A 51 -2.49 -12.49 11.58
C ALA A 51 -3.78 -12.96 12.27
N MET A 52 -4.95 -12.72 11.68
CA MET A 52 -6.23 -13.22 12.19
C MET A 52 -6.24 -14.75 12.25
N MET A 53 -5.77 -15.43 11.21
CA MET A 53 -5.65 -16.90 11.19
C MET A 53 -4.70 -17.40 12.28
N GLN A 54 -3.58 -16.71 12.52
CA GLN A 54 -2.67 -17.03 13.62
C GLN A 54 -3.35 -16.87 14.99
N LEU A 55 -4.05 -15.76 15.19
CA LEU A 55 -4.69 -15.41 16.46
C LEU A 55 -5.83 -16.36 16.83
N THR A 56 -6.50 -16.91 15.83
CA THR A 56 -7.63 -17.85 15.98
C THR A 56 -7.20 -19.31 15.88
N GLU A 57 -5.90 -19.59 15.75
CA GLU A 57 -5.35 -20.92 15.49
C GLU A 57 -6.00 -21.66 14.31
N ALA A 58 -6.40 -20.90 13.27
CA ALA A 58 -7.06 -21.45 12.12
C ALA A 58 -6.10 -22.33 11.29
N ARG A 59 -6.35 -23.65 11.28
CA ARG A 59 -5.54 -24.66 10.55
C ARG A 59 -6.15 -25.14 9.23
N TRP A 60 -7.30 -24.60 8.82
CA TRP A 60 -8.09 -25.10 7.69
C TRP A 60 -7.46 -24.87 6.31
N SER A 61 -6.55 -23.90 6.14
CA SER A 61 -5.84 -23.71 4.87
C SER A 61 -4.47 -23.04 5.01
N PRO A 62 -3.39 -23.83 5.02
CA PRO A 62 -2.02 -23.31 4.94
C PRO A 62 -1.77 -22.53 3.64
N SER A 63 -2.39 -22.93 2.52
CA SER A 63 -2.25 -22.26 1.22
C SER A 63 -2.80 -20.83 1.24
N VAL A 64 -3.96 -20.61 1.87
CA VAL A 64 -4.53 -19.26 2.03
C VAL A 64 -3.61 -18.38 2.84
N ARG A 65 -3.07 -18.87 3.97
CA ARG A 65 -2.09 -18.15 4.79
C ARG A 65 -0.86 -17.76 3.95
N ARG A 66 -0.32 -18.68 3.14
CA ARG A 66 0.85 -18.42 2.30
C ARG A 66 0.60 -17.35 1.23
N ILE A 67 -0.54 -17.43 0.53
CA ILE A 67 -0.94 -16.42 -0.47
C ILE A 67 -1.16 -15.06 0.19
N ALA A 68 -1.78 -15.02 1.37
CA ALA A 68 -2.01 -13.79 2.10
C ALA A 68 -0.69 -13.06 2.43
N LEU A 69 0.37 -13.79 2.81
CA LEU A 69 1.69 -13.20 3.10
C LEU A 69 2.37 -12.59 1.87
N THR A 70 2.14 -13.10 0.65
CA THR A 70 2.81 -12.56 -0.55
C THR A 70 2.30 -11.17 -0.93
N THR A 71 1.08 -10.81 -0.53
CA THR A 71 0.47 -9.49 -0.82
C THR A 71 1.27 -8.33 -0.20
N ALA A 72 1.96 -8.56 0.92
CA ALA A 72 2.85 -7.58 1.55
C ALA A 72 3.97 -7.09 0.62
N GLY A 73 4.32 -7.88 -0.41
CA GLY A 73 5.35 -7.53 -1.39
C GLY A 73 5.09 -6.22 -2.15
N PHE A 74 3.84 -5.74 -2.21
CA PHE A 74 3.51 -4.46 -2.85
C PHE A 74 3.70 -3.25 -1.94
N LEU A 75 3.81 -3.42 -0.61
CA LEU A 75 3.94 -2.32 0.34
C LEU A 75 5.12 -1.36 0.06
N PRO A 76 6.32 -1.81 -0.36
CA PRO A 76 7.43 -0.90 -0.66
C PRO A 76 7.12 -0.02 -1.87
N ALA A 77 6.51 -0.59 -2.91
CA ALA A 77 6.06 0.16 -4.08
C ALA A 77 4.97 1.18 -3.68
N SER A 78 4.03 0.79 -2.80
CA SER A 78 3.00 1.70 -2.30
C SER A 78 3.56 2.91 -1.57
N LEU A 79 4.66 2.76 -0.81
CA LEU A 79 5.32 3.88 -0.13
C LEU A 79 5.94 4.86 -1.13
N VAL A 80 6.59 4.35 -2.18
CA VAL A 80 7.14 5.19 -3.26
C VAL A 80 6.02 5.94 -3.97
N LEU A 81 4.93 5.25 -4.31
CA LEU A 81 3.77 5.85 -4.96
C LEU A 81 3.08 6.90 -4.06
N LEU A 82 3.03 6.68 -2.74
CA LEU A 82 2.55 7.66 -1.77
C LEU A 82 3.40 8.94 -1.77
N VAL A 83 4.73 8.82 -1.88
CA VAL A 83 5.61 9.99 -2.01
C VAL A 83 5.33 10.71 -3.33
N VAL A 84 5.11 9.99 -4.43
CA VAL A 84 4.74 10.61 -5.72
C VAL A 84 3.40 11.36 -5.65
N LEU A 85 2.41 10.83 -4.91
CA LEU A 85 1.12 11.49 -4.68
C LEU A 85 1.28 12.90 -4.06
N PHE A 86 2.35 13.14 -3.30
CA PHE A 86 2.64 14.45 -2.70
C PHE A 86 2.68 15.59 -3.73
N PHE A 87 3.15 15.31 -4.95
CA PHE A 87 3.23 16.30 -6.01
C PHE A 87 1.85 16.70 -6.57
N GLY A 88 0.84 15.83 -6.44
CA GLY A 88 -0.55 16.10 -6.82
C GLY A 88 -1.37 16.85 -5.77
N ARG A 89 -0.81 17.16 -4.60
CA ARG A 89 -1.55 17.67 -3.43
C ARG A 89 -2.38 18.92 -3.71
N GLU A 90 -1.85 19.87 -4.47
CA GLU A 90 -2.54 21.15 -4.73
C GLU A 90 -3.73 21.00 -5.68
N VAL A 91 -3.74 19.93 -6.47
CA VAL A 91 -4.80 19.61 -7.43
C VAL A 91 -5.89 18.78 -6.77
N LEU A 92 -5.49 17.84 -5.91
CA LEU A 92 -6.40 16.91 -5.22
C LEU A 92 -7.14 17.56 -4.05
N TYR A 93 -6.42 18.36 -3.27
CA TYR A 93 -6.89 18.82 -1.97
C TYR A 93 -7.20 20.32 -1.99
N ALA A 94 -8.49 20.66 -2.05
CA ALA A 94 -8.92 22.06 -2.07
C ALA A 94 -8.38 22.87 -0.89
N TRP A 95 -8.30 22.26 0.31
CA TRP A 95 -7.80 22.90 1.54
C TRP A 95 -6.33 23.36 1.46
N VAL A 96 -5.56 22.91 0.47
CA VAL A 96 -4.18 23.38 0.25
C VAL A 96 -4.18 24.81 -0.30
N ARG A 97 -5.14 25.16 -1.17
CA ARG A 97 -5.27 26.50 -1.76
C ARG A 97 -6.26 27.38 -0.99
N THR A 98 -7.30 26.77 -0.43
CA THR A 98 -8.33 27.45 0.37
C THR A 98 -8.42 26.82 1.77
N PRO A 99 -7.48 27.17 2.69
CA PRO A 99 -7.44 26.60 4.03
C PRO A 99 -8.73 26.86 4.80
N ILE A 100 -9.19 25.85 5.54
CA ILE A 100 -10.37 25.94 6.40
C ILE A 100 -9.86 26.19 7.83
N ALA A 101 -10.04 27.41 8.35
CA ALA A 101 -9.45 27.85 9.62
C ALA A 101 -9.69 26.87 10.78
N VAL A 102 -10.93 26.39 10.95
CA VAL A 102 -11.31 25.43 12.01
C VAL A 102 -10.56 24.10 11.88
N LYS A 103 -10.16 23.70 10.68
CA LYS A 103 -9.46 22.43 10.42
C LYS A 103 -7.95 22.60 10.28
N ALA A 104 -7.40 23.81 10.31
CA ALA A 104 -5.98 24.09 10.05
C ALA A 104 -5.00 23.29 10.94
N PRO A 105 -5.27 23.03 12.24
CA PRO A 105 -4.39 22.18 13.05
C PRO A 105 -4.26 20.75 12.50
N TRP A 106 -5.31 20.24 11.86
CA TRP A 106 -5.37 18.88 11.33
C TRP A 106 -5.11 18.78 9.82
N LEU A 107 -5.55 19.77 9.05
CA LEU A 107 -5.45 19.87 7.59
C LEU A 107 -4.49 21.00 7.21
N ASN A 108 -3.22 20.79 7.55
CA ASN A 108 -2.11 21.56 6.99
C ASN A 108 -1.15 20.60 6.27
N THR A 109 -0.50 21.09 5.22
CA THR A 109 0.35 20.28 4.34
C THR A 109 1.43 19.50 5.09
N PRO A 110 2.28 20.11 5.94
CA PRO A 110 3.36 19.35 6.59
C PRO A 110 2.82 18.27 7.54
N PHE A 111 1.84 18.59 8.39
CA PHE A 111 1.29 17.62 9.35
C PHE A 111 0.53 16.49 8.68
N PHE A 112 -0.32 16.79 7.69
CA PHE A 112 -1.09 15.79 6.95
C PHE A 112 -0.18 14.77 6.28
N TRP A 113 0.88 15.23 5.60
CA TRP A 113 1.77 14.34 4.87
C TRP A 113 2.74 13.61 5.79
N ALA A 114 3.29 14.28 6.80
CA ALA A 114 4.15 13.64 7.79
C ALA A 114 3.43 12.49 8.49
N ARG A 115 2.21 12.72 9.02
CA ARG A 115 1.46 11.65 9.69
C ARG A 115 1.08 10.52 8.72
N THR A 116 0.70 10.84 7.49
CA THR A 116 0.27 9.83 6.51
C THR A 116 1.45 8.92 6.15
N LEU A 117 2.63 9.51 5.91
CA LEU A 117 3.84 8.76 5.63
C LEU A 117 4.29 7.93 6.85
N VAL A 118 4.27 8.51 8.05
CA VAL A 118 4.62 7.79 9.28
C VAL A 118 3.69 6.62 9.52
N LEU A 119 2.37 6.81 9.40
CA LEU A 119 1.39 5.74 9.58
C LEU A 119 1.55 4.65 8.52
N ALA A 120 1.84 5.02 7.27
CA ALA A 120 2.12 4.05 6.21
C ALA A 120 3.41 3.26 6.47
N LEU A 121 4.47 3.93 6.97
CA LEU A 121 5.72 3.28 7.37
C LEU A 121 5.52 2.33 8.55
N VAL A 122 4.75 2.73 9.56
CA VAL A 122 4.40 1.87 10.70
C VAL A 122 3.63 0.65 10.21
N LEU A 123 2.59 0.84 9.39
CA LEU A 123 1.80 -0.26 8.82
C LEU A 123 2.68 -1.24 8.04
N ALA A 124 3.53 -0.71 7.14
CA ALA A 124 4.45 -1.52 6.35
C ALA A 124 5.45 -2.26 7.24
N GLY A 125 6.06 -1.57 8.21
CA GLY A 125 6.98 -2.13 9.18
C GLY A 125 6.35 -3.26 9.99
N THR A 126 5.14 -3.07 10.52
CA THR A 126 4.41 -4.11 11.26
C THR A 126 4.05 -5.30 10.38
N SER A 127 3.65 -5.05 9.13
CA SER A 127 3.32 -6.10 8.16
C SER A 127 4.55 -6.94 7.83
N PHE A 128 5.70 -6.30 7.58
CA PHE A 128 6.95 -6.99 7.30
C PHE A 128 7.52 -7.71 8.51
N ALA A 129 7.46 -7.12 9.70
CA ALA A 129 7.89 -7.77 10.93
C ALA A 129 7.07 -9.06 11.17
N PHE A 130 5.76 -8.99 10.98
CA PHE A 130 4.87 -10.15 11.09
C PHE A 130 5.18 -11.23 10.04
N VAL A 131 5.28 -10.85 8.76
CA VAL A 131 5.63 -11.78 7.67
C VAL A 131 6.99 -12.43 7.93
N ALA A 132 8.00 -11.66 8.35
CA ALA A 132 9.33 -12.16 8.64
C ALA A 132 9.33 -13.11 9.85
N ALA A 133 8.52 -12.85 10.88
CA ALA A 133 8.38 -13.75 12.02
C ALA A 133 7.81 -15.11 11.58
N LEU A 134 6.76 -15.11 10.75
CA LEU A 134 6.17 -16.36 10.26
C LEU A 134 7.07 -17.15 9.31
N LEU A 135 7.89 -16.45 8.51
CA LEU A 135 8.85 -17.13 7.63
C LEU A 135 10.03 -17.77 8.40
N ARG A 136 10.25 -17.37 9.66
CA ARG A 136 11.27 -17.95 10.54
C ARG A 136 10.76 -19.14 11.34
N GLU A 137 9.45 -19.37 11.41
CA GLU A 137 8.89 -20.54 12.09
C GLU A 137 9.37 -21.80 11.36
N PRO A 138 10.06 -22.74 12.04
CA PRO A 138 10.42 -24.02 11.46
C PRO A 138 9.17 -24.74 10.97
N VAL A 139 9.25 -25.37 9.80
CA VAL A 139 8.18 -26.27 9.35
C VAL A 139 8.02 -27.34 10.43
N PRO A 140 6.82 -27.53 11.01
CA PRO A 140 6.61 -28.62 11.96
C PRO A 140 7.01 -29.92 11.27
N LEU A 141 7.84 -30.74 11.91
CA LEU A 141 8.01 -32.12 11.48
C LEU A 141 6.60 -32.69 11.41
N SER A 142 6.17 -33.10 10.22
CA SER A 142 4.95 -33.87 10.11
C SER A 142 5.09 -35.03 11.08
N ASP A 143 4.15 -35.18 12.01
CA ASP A 143 3.91 -36.48 12.61
C ASP A 143 3.49 -37.40 11.46
N GLU A 144 4.49 -37.97 10.78
CA GLU A 144 4.35 -39.20 10.01
C GLU A 144 4.03 -40.29 11.04
N GLY A 145 2.75 -40.40 11.39
CA GLY A 145 2.31 -41.33 12.43
C GLY A 145 0.83 -41.19 12.76
N GLY A 146 -0.02 -41.69 11.86
CA GLY A 146 -1.47 -41.83 12.06
C GLY A 146 -2.17 -42.38 10.85
#